data_AF-A0A1W2B648-F1
#
_entry.id   AF-A0A1W2B648-F1
#
_cell.length_a   1.000
_cell.length_b   1.000
_cell.length_c   1.000
_cell.angle_alpha   90.00
_cell.angle_beta   90.00
_cell.angle_gamma   90.00
#
_symmetry.space_group_name_H-M   'P 1'
#
loop_
_entity.id
_entity.type
_entity.pdbx_description
1 polymer ?
#
loop_
_entity_poly.entity_id
_entity_poly.type
_entity_poly.pdbx_seq_one_letter_code
_entity_poly.pdbx_strand_id
1 'polypeptide(L)'
;MSLADTARSMGKAFRSYGRTLGIAAALTFGTQALAAAPAAPVDAPVVAASESAAPAAAAAEAAPATATVADKGSYTPMAPTPGKGQPVDKGWTFQDQYSPVGEQGLWMHDVILMPIIVAISIFVLILLVVVAARFNKRANPVASKTSHNTLIEVVWTLVPVLILVVIAVPSIRLLAQQYEPAPKGAVTVKVTGYQWYWGYTYPDNGGFEVISNMLTEEEALKKGEPGHLAVDNRMVVPVGEPIRIQTIGSDVIHAFAVPSLWFKLDAVPGRINEKVLFIKEPGVYYGQCSELCGARHGYMPIAVEALPRDKFEAWVKTQPGGTVGPAAPAVVTPAAAPAAAAPEAAASEAPAA
;
A
#
# COMPACT_ATOMS: atom_id res chain seq x y z
N MET A 1 -14.41 -23.52 29.34
CA MET A 1 -15.15 -22.31 28.94
C MET A 1 -16.12 -22.75 27.85
N SER A 2 -17.42 -22.74 28.14
CA SER A 2 -18.42 -23.38 27.28
C SER A 2 -18.85 -22.43 26.16
N LEU A 3 -19.24 -22.96 25.00
CA LEU A 3 -19.82 -22.21 23.87
C LEU A 3 -20.98 -21.27 24.27
N ALA A 4 -21.63 -21.55 25.41
CA ALA A 4 -22.68 -20.71 26.00
C ALA A 4 -22.17 -19.39 26.62
N ASP A 5 -20.87 -19.30 26.94
CA ASP A 5 -20.24 -18.11 27.54
C ASP A 5 -19.78 -17.13 26.45
N THR A 6 -19.36 -17.65 25.29
CA THR A 6 -18.97 -16.85 24.11
C THR A 6 -20.17 -16.13 23.49
N ALA A 7 -21.34 -16.78 23.42
CA ALA A 7 -22.57 -16.18 22.90
C ALA A 7 -23.13 -15.05 23.80
N ARG A 8 -22.96 -15.18 25.12
CA ARG A 8 -23.39 -14.14 26.09
C ARG A 8 -22.47 -12.92 26.11
N SER A 9 -21.21 -13.08 25.72
CA SER A 9 -20.26 -11.96 25.56
C SER A 9 -20.58 -11.11 24.31
N MET A 10 -20.84 -11.75 23.17
CA MET A 10 -21.18 -11.06 21.92
C MET A 10 -22.51 -10.29 21.99
N GLY A 11 -23.50 -10.82 22.73
CA GLY A 11 -24.81 -10.17 22.89
C GLY A 11 -24.79 -8.88 23.72
N LYS A 12 -23.77 -8.68 24.58
CA LYS A 12 -23.62 -7.45 25.38
C LYS A 12 -22.87 -6.35 24.59
N ALA A 13 -21.89 -6.72 23.76
CA ALA A 13 -21.18 -5.80 22.87
C ALA A 13 -22.10 -5.17 21.81
N PHE A 14 -23.06 -5.93 21.27
CA PHE A 14 -24.02 -5.42 20.30
C PHE A 14 -25.04 -4.43 20.91
N ARG A 15 -25.28 -4.52 22.22
CA ARG A 15 -26.28 -3.69 22.92
C ARG A 15 -25.72 -2.36 23.41
N SER A 16 -24.39 -2.21 23.50
CA SER A 16 -23.74 -0.93 23.86
C SER A 16 -23.51 -0.01 22.66
N TYR A 17 -23.38 -0.54 21.44
CA TYR A 17 -23.21 0.27 20.23
C TYR A 17 -24.52 0.81 19.62
N GLY A 18 -25.67 0.26 20.00
CA GLY A 18 -26.97 0.64 19.45
C GLY A 18 -27.65 1.87 20.06
N ARG A 19 -27.00 2.63 20.96
CA ARG A 19 -27.65 3.73 21.72
C ARG A 19 -27.18 5.16 21.43
N THR A 20 -26.30 5.37 20.46
CA THR A 20 -25.89 6.73 20.06
C THR A 20 -25.76 6.84 18.54
N LEU A 21 -26.88 7.06 17.85
CA LEU A 21 -26.92 7.66 16.52
C LEU A 21 -28.32 8.29 16.33
N GLY A 22 -28.43 9.53 16.82
CA GLY A 22 -29.57 10.40 16.57
C GLY A 22 -29.48 10.97 15.15
N ILE A 23 -30.64 10.96 14.49
CA ILE A 23 -30.91 11.31 13.10
C ILE A 23 -30.88 12.83 12.89
N ALA A 24 -30.28 13.30 11.79
CA ALA A 24 -30.80 14.41 10.98
C ALA A 24 -30.10 14.46 9.61
N ALA A 25 -30.77 13.99 8.56
CA ALA A 25 -30.43 14.32 7.16
C ALA A 25 -31.70 14.77 6.45
N ALA A 26 -31.84 16.09 6.29
CA ALA A 26 -32.86 16.69 5.43
C ALA A 26 -32.25 16.87 4.03
N LEU A 27 -32.77 16.13 3.05
CA LEU A 27 -32.45 16.29 1.64
C LEU A 27 -33.46 17.24 1.00
N THR A 28 -33.02 18.45 0.66
CA THR A 28 -33.73 19.30 -0.31
C THR A 28 -33.10 19.11 -1.68
N PHE A 29 -33.88 18.55 -2.61
CA PHE A 29 -33.53 18.49 -4.03
C PHE A 29 -33.69 19.89 -4.64
N GLY A 30 -32.58 20.45 -5.14
CA GLY A 30 -32.56 21.64 -5.97
C GLY A 30 -31.84 21.33 -7.28
N THR A 31 -32.59 21.35 -8.38
CA THR A 31 -32.06 21.27 -9.75
C THR A 31 -31.28 22.54 -10.09
N GLN A 32 -30.00 22.42 -10.44
CA GLN A 32 -29.26 23.49 -11.12
C GLN A 32 -28.61 22.96 -12.40
N ALA A 33 -28.97 23.63 -13.50
CA ALA A 33 -28.44 23.45 -14.83
C ALA A 33 -26.98 23.89 -14.90
N LEU A 34 -26.16 23.10 -15.60
CA LEU A 34 -24.74 23.35 -15.80
C LEU A 34 -24.56 24.38 -16.95
N ALA A 35 -24.28 25.63 -16.60
CA ALA A 35 -23.76 26.62 -17.54
C ALA A 35 -22.24 26.69 -17.38
N ALA A 36 -21.52 26.47 -18.49
CA ALA A 36 -20.07 26.59 -18.55
C ALA A 36 -19.63 28.06 -18.42
N ALA A 37 -18.71 28.35 -17.52
CA ALA A 37 -18.02 29.64 -17.41
C ALA A 37 -16.59 29.53 -17.97
N PRO A 38 -16.07 30.57 -18.66
CA PRO A 38 -14.77 30.53 -19.32
C PRO A 38 -13.60 30.68 -18.33
N ALA A 39 -12.47 30.07 -18.68
CA ALA A 39 -11.23 30.10 -17.93
C ALA A 39 -10.61 31.51 -17.89
N ALA A 40 -10.21 31.96 -16.69
CA ALA A 40 -9.39 33.15 -16.49
C ALA A 40 -7.88 32.78 -16.50
N PRO A 41 -7.00 33.66 -17.01
CA PRO A 41 -5.57 33.38 -17.11
C PRO A 41 -4.91 33.46 -15.72
N VAL A 42 -4.02 32.51 -15.45
CA VAL A 42 -3.17 32.49 -14.25
C VAL A 42 -1.82 33.13 -14.58
N ASP A 43 -1.58 34.33 -14.04
CA ASP A 43 -0.27 34.95 -14.00
C ASP A 43 0.63 34.26 -12.96
N ALA A 44 1.89 34.05 -13.32
CA ALA A 44 2.92 33.47 -12.48
C ALA A 44 3.40 34.46 -11.40
N PRO A 45 3.65 34.04 -10.14
CA PRO A 45 4.33 34.90 -9.20
C PRO A 45 5.85 34.80 -9.34
N VAL A 46 6.43 35.99 -9.35
CA VAL A 46 7.84 36.37 -9.46
C VAL A 46 8.60 36.05 -8.16
N VAL A 47 9.87 35.70 -8.34
CA VAL A 47 10.90 35.40 -7.34
C VAL A 47 11.26 36.65 -6.51
N ALA A 48 11.45 36.50 -5.19
CA ALA A 48 12.15 37.49 -4.37
C ALA A 48 13.05 36.79 -3.32
N ALA A 49 14.36 37.05 -3.43
CA ALA A 49 15.37 36.97 -2.36
C ALA A 49 15.37 38.33 -1.61
N SER A 50 15.88 38.58 -0.40
CA SER A 50 16.71 37.94 0.65
C SER A 50 16.12 38.41 2.03
N GLU A 51 16.55 38.08 3.26
CA GLU A 51 17.88 38.13 3.88
C GLU A 51 17.82 37.67 5.37
N SER A 52 18.89 36.99 5.83
CA SER A 52 19.60 36.95 7.15
C SER A 52 19.06 37.79 8.35
N ALA A 53 19.18 37.48 9.66
CA ALA A 53 19.64 36.37 10.52
C ALA A 53 19.46 36.74 12.03
N ALA A 54 19.78 35.78 12.93
CA ALA A 54 20.23 35.89 14.34
C ALA A 54 19.23 35.50 15.48
N PRO A 55 19.71 35.07 16.69
CA PRO A 55 20.19 33.71 16.95
C PRO A 55 19.70 33.06 18.28
N ALA A 56 20.09 31.78 18.45
CA ALA A 56 20.40 31.04 19.68
C ALA A 56 19.29 30.28 20.44
N ALA A 57 19.48 28.95 20.54
CA ALA A 57 19.58 28.25 21.83
C ALA A 57 20.38 26.94 21.63
N ALA A 58 21.41 26.76 22.43
CA ALA A 58 22.30 25.60 22.43
C ALA A 58 21.56 24.33 22.88
N ALA A 59 21.72 23.25 22.13
CA ALA A 59 21.38 21.90 22.56
C ALA A 59 22.65 21.04 22.53
N ALA A 60 22.79 20.23 23.57
CA ALA A 60 24.01 19.55 23.99
C ALA A 60 24.65 18.65 22.94
N GLU A 61 25.98 18.71 22.92
CA GLU A 61 26.90 17.91 22.13
C GLU A 61 26.78 16.43 22.55
N ALA A 62 26.08 15.63 21.74
CA ALA A 62 26.17 14.18 21.81
C ALA A 62 27.40 13.75 20.99
N ALA A 63 28.34 13.08 21.66
CA ALA A 63 29.57 12.57 21.06
C ALA A 63 29.26 11.75 19.80
N PRO A 64 30.02 11.91 18.70
CA PRO A 64 29.81 11.10 17.52
C PRO A 64 30.18 9.66 17.85
N ALA A 65 29.19 8.77 17.80
CA ALA A 65 29.46 7.34 17.64
C ALA A 65 30.27 7.21 16.35
N THR A 66 31.52 6.76 16.49
CA THR A 66 32.42 6.51 15.38
C THR A 66 31.80 5.45 14.46
N ALA A 67 31.09 5.90 13.44
CA ALA A 67 30.72 5.08 12.30
C ALA A 67 32.03 4.71 11.60
N THR A 68 32.50 3.48 11.84
CA THR A 68 33.58 2.90 11.07
C THR A 68 33.21 2.99 9.59
N VAL A 69 33.98 3.78 8.86
CA VAL A 69 33.83 3.97 7.42
C VAL A 69 33.96 2.61 6.77
N ALA A 70 32.83 2.08 6.27
CA ALA A 70 32.83 0.85 5.49
C ALA A 70 33.70 1.03 4.25
N ASP A 71 34.65 0.11 4.10
CA ASP A 71 35.60 0.03 3.00
C ASP A 71 34.87 -0.10 1.64
N LYS A 72 35.47 0.49 0.59
CA LYS A 72 34.93 0.61 -0.78
C LYS A 72 34.72 -0.73 -1.51
N GLY A 73 34.95 -1.87 -0.84
CA GLY A 73 34.81 -3.22 -1.40
C GLY A 73 33.83 -4.15 -0.65
N SER A 74 32.99 -3.63 0.26
CA SER A 74 32.21 -4.48 1.18
C SER A 74 30.78 -4.84 0.76
N TYR A 75 30.33 -4.41 -0.43
CA TYR A 75 29.01 -4.80 -0.91
C TYR A 75 29.01 -6.25 -1.44
N THR A 76 28.21 -7.10 -0.82
CA THR A 76 27.86 -8.42 -1.33
C THR A 76 26.35 -8.46 -1.50
N PRO A 77 25.82 -8.78 -2.69
CA PRO A 77 24.38 -8.91 -2.89
C PRO A 77 23.76 -9.88 -1.90
N MET A 78 22.64 -9.48 -1.30
CA MET A 78 21.89 -10.30 -0.36
C MET A 78 21.35 -11.55 -1.05
N ALA A 79 21.54 -12.71 -0.44
CA ALA A 79 20.88 -13.93 -0.89
C ALA A 79 19.35 -13.81 -0.67
N PRO A 80 18.50 -14.17 -1.66
CA PRO A 80 17.06 -14.19 -1.46
C PRO A 80 16.67 -15.17 -0.34
N THR A 81 15.66 -14.80 0.45
CA THR A 81 15.09 -15.70 1.45
C THR A 81 13.92 -16.46 0.84
N PRO A 82 13.93 -17.81 0.83
CA PRO A 82 12.85 -18.59 0.24
C PRO A 82 11.47 -18.21 0.81
N GLY A 83 10.53 -17.89 -0.07
CA GLY A 83 9.14 -17.53 0.29
C GLY A 83 8.94 -16.07 0.70
N LYS A 84 10.01 -15.29 0.89
CA LYS A 84 9.93 -13.87 1.18
C LYS A 84 10.02 -13.07 -0.11
N GLY A 85 9.05 -12.17 -0.32
CA GLY A 85 9.05 -11.26 -1.46
C GLY A 85 8.92 -11.95 -2.83
N GLN A 86 8.47 -13.21 -2.88
CA GLN A 86 8.33 -13.99 -4.10
C GLN A 86 7.08 -14.88 -4.02
N PRO A 87 6.51 -15.32 -5.16
CA PRO A 87 5.44 -16.31 -5.13
C PRO A 87 5.94 -17.65 -4.56
N VAL A 88 5.01 -18.39 -3.94
CA VAL A 88 5.22 -19.75 -3.46
C VAL A 88 4.35 -20.71 -4.27
N ASP A 89 4.89 -21.88 -4.61
CA ASP A 89 4.13 -22.91 -5.33
C ASP A 89 2.81 -23.20 -4.61
N LYS A 90 1.71 -23.26 -5.37
CA LYS A 90 0.33 -23.46 -4.87
C LYS A 90 -0.15 -22.39 -3.88
N GLY A 91 0.50 -21.23 -3.82
CA GLY A 91 -0.03 -20.05 -3.14
C GLY A 91 -1.39 -19.67 -3.73
N TRP A 92 -2.38 -19.48 -2.86
CA TRP A 92 -3.77 -19.16 -3.24
C TRP A 92 -4.23 -17.79 -2.73
N THR A 93 -3.36 -17.09 -1.99
CA THR A 93 -3.58 -15.75 -1.44
C THR A 93 -2.39 -14.85 -1.80
N PHE A 94 -2.42 -13.60 -1.32
CA PHE A 94 -1.33 -12.64 -1.49
C PHE A 94 0.00 -13.15 -0.93
N GLN A 95 1.10 -12.62 -1.46
CA GLN A 95 2.39 -12.71 -0.78
C GLN A 95 2.31 -11.95 0.55
N ASP A 96 3.15 -12.35 1.52
CA ASP A 96 3.33 -11.60 2.76
C ASP A 96 3.70 -10.14 2.47
N GLN A 97 3.23 -9.24 3.33
CA GLN A 97 3.34 -7.80 3.12
C GLN A 97 4.45 -7.17 3.98
N TYR A 98 5.39 -6.53 3.31
CA TYR A 98 6.60 -5.97 3.92
C TYR A 98 6.61 -4.44 3.90
N SER A 99 5.46 -3.82 3.65
CA SER A 99 5.21 -2.38 3.76
C SER A 99 3.98 -2.11 4.67
N PRO A 100 3.93 -0.98 5.41
CA PRO A 100 2.76 -0.64 6.23
C PRO A 100 1.47 -0.51 5.41
N VAL A 101 1.58 0.10 4.23
CA VAL A 101 0.48 0.21 3.26
C VAL A 101 0.00 -1.17 2.81
N GLY A 102 0.92 -2.12 2.61
CA GLY A 102 0.58 -3.49 2.23
C GLY A 102 -0.14 -4.25 3.32
N GLU A 103 0.28 -4.12 4.57
CA GLU A 103 -0.42 -4.72 5.71
C GLU A 103 -1.85 -4.21 5.83
N GLN A 104 -2.05 -2.89 5.69
CA GLN A 104 -3.39 -2.32 5.71
C GLN A 104 -4.23 -2.74 4.49
N GLY A 105 -3.60 -2.82 3.31
CA GLY A 105 -4.23 -3.30 2.08
C GLY A 105 -4.71 -4.75 2.20
N LEU A 106 -3.85 -5.64 2.68
CA LEU A 106 -4.17 -7.04 2.92
C LEU A 106 -5.25 -7.20 4.00
N TRP A 107 -5.16 -6.44 5.10
CA TRP A 107 -6.20 -6.44 6.12
C TRP A 107 -7.56 -6.02 5.56
N MET A 108 -7.61 -4.96 4.73
CA MET A 108 -8.86 -4.53 4.09
C MET A 108 -9.41 -5.61 3.15
N HIS A 109 -8.54 -6.29 2.41
CA HIS A 109 -8.93 -7.41 1.56
C HIS A 109 -9.51 -8.58 2.40
N ASP A 110 -8.75 -9.10 3.36
CA ASP A 110 -9.08 -10.34 4.08
C ASP A 110 -10.18 -10.16 5.13
N VAL A 111 -10.20 -9.02 5.82
CA VAL A 111 -11.09 -8.79 6.98
C VAL A 111 -12.38 -8.07 6.60
N ILE A 112 -12.35 -7.23 5.56
CA ILE A 112 -13.53 -6.47 5.12
C ILE A 112 -14.09 -7.01 3.83
N LEU A 113 -13.32 -6.97 2.74
CA LEU A 113 -13.84 -7.25 1.40
C LEU A 113 -14.27 -8.70 1.25
N MET A 114 -13.38 -9.66 1.57
CA MET A 114 -13.63 -11.09 1.37
C MET A 114 -14.85 -11.61 2.13
N PRO A 115 -15.03 -11.35 3.45
CA PRO A 115 -16.21 -11.80 4.16
C PRO A 115 -17.51 -11.23 3.60
N ILE A 116 -17.51 -9.96 3.20
CA ILE A 116 -18.70 -9.29 2.64
C ILE A 116 -19.09 -9.95 1.31
N ILE A 117 -18.16 -10.05 0.35
CA ILE A 117 -18.48 -10.59 -0.98
C ILE A 117 -18.81 -12.08 -0.92
N VAL A 118 -18.18 -12.85 -0.03
CA VAL A 118 -18.50 -14.26 0.19
C VAL A 118 -19.91 -14.40 0.78
N ALA A 119 -20.26 -13.60 1.78
CA ALA A 119 -21.60 -13.62 2.38
C ALA A 119 -22.70 -13.27 1.36
N ILE A 120 -22.48 -12.23 0.54
CA ILE A 120 -23.39 -11.85 -0.55
C ILE A 120 -23.50 -12.98 -1.58
N SER A 121 -22.37 -13.57 -1.98
CA SER A 121 -22.34 -14.64 -2.98
C SER A 121 -23.09 -15.89 -2.49
N ILE A 122 -22.90 -16.29 -1.23
CA ILE A 122 -23.63 -17.40 -0.62
C ILE A 122 -25.13 -17.07 -0.52
N PHE A 123 -25.48 -15.84 -0.11
CA PHE A 123 -26.87 -15.41 -0.03
C PHE A 123 -27.56 -15.51 -1.40
N VAL A 124 -26.94 -14.99 -2.45
CA VAL A 124 -27.45 -15.08 -3.83
C VAL A 124 -27.54 -16.54 -4.29
N LEU A 125 -26.52 -17.35 -4.02
CA LEU A 125 -26.53 -18.77 -4.36
C LEU A 125 -27.68 -19.51 -3.68
N ILE A 126 -27.94 -19.27 -2.39
CA ILE A 126 -29.06 -19.86 -1.66
C ILE A 126 -30.38 -19.44 -2.32
N LEU A 127 -30.57 -18.16 -2.66
CA LEU A 127 -31.78 -17.71 -3.34
C LEU A 127 -31.96 -18.41 -4.69
N LEU A 128 -30.90 -18.54 -5.49
CA LEU A 128 -30.95 -19.25 -6.77
C LEU A 128 -31.31 -20.73 -6.60
N VAL A 129 -30.73 -21.41 -5.61
CA VAL A 129 -31.06 -22.81 -5.28
C VAL A 129 -32.52 -22.92 -4.84
N VAL A 130 -33.00 -22.01 -4.00
CA VAL A 130 -34.41 -21.96 -3.57
C VAL A 130 -35.32 -21.74 -4.78
N VAL A 131 -34.98 -20.82 -5.68
CA VAL A 131 -35.75 -20.59 -6.91
C VAL A 131 -35.81 -21.84 -7.78
N ALA A 132 -34.67 -22.47 -8.03
CA ALA A 132 -34.59 -23.68 -8.83
C ALA A 132 -35.36 -24.86 -8.21
N ALA A 133 -35.29 -25.04 -6.88
CA ALA A 133 -35.92 -26.15 -6.19
C ALA A 133 -37.43 -25.93 -5.96
N ARG A 134 -37.83 -24.72 -5.57
CA ARG A 134 -39.20 -24.43 -5.12
C ARG A 134 -40.11 -23.87 -6.21
N PHE A 135 -39.56 -23.12 -7.17
CA PHE A 135 -40.32 -22.41 -8.19
C PHE A 135 -40.15 -22.97 -9.61
N ASN A 136 -39.60 -24.19 -9.75
CA ASN A 136 -39.63 -24.90 -11.04
C ASN A 136 -41.05 -25.33 -11.44
N LYS A 137 -41.24 -25.65 -12.72
CA LYS A 137 -42.54 -26.03 -13.32
C LYS A 137 -43.26 -27.17 -12.61
N ARG A 138 -42.51 -28.12 -12.02
CA ARG A 138 -43.08 -29.28 -11.32
C ARG A 138 -43.58 -28.90 -9.92
N ALA A 139 -42.79 -28.14 -9.16
CA ALA A 139 -43.08 -27.76 -7.77
C ALA A 139 -43.97 -26.51 -7.65
N ASN A 140 -44.05 -25.68 -8.70
CA ASN A 140 -44.87 -24.48 -8.73
C ASN A 140 -45.57 -24.32 -10.11
N PRO A 141 -46.60 -25.14 -10.41
CA PRO A 141 -47.26 -25.15 -11.71
C PRO A 141 -48.04 -23.86 -12.02
N VAL A 142 -48.48 -23.12 -10.99
CA VAL A 142 -49.18 -21.83 -11.14
C VAL A 142 -48.27 -20.73 -10.60
N ALA A 143 -47.75 -19.88 -11.49
CA ALA A 143 -46.89 -18.77 -11.11
C ALA A 143 -47.67 -17.63 -10.44
N SER A 144 -47.02 -16.93 -9.50
CA SER A 144 -47.55 -15.67 -8.97
C SER A 144 -47.57 -14.60 -10.05
N LYS A 145 -48.52 -13.66 -9.94
CA LYS A 145 -48.65 -12.49 -10.84
C LYS A 145 -48.14 -11.19 -10.21
N THR A 146 -47.60 -11.25 -9.00
CA THR A 146 -47.02 -10.07 -8.32
C THR A 146 -45.85 -9.53 -9.13
N SER A 147 -45.88 -8.24 -9.47
CA SER A 147 -44.86 -7.60 -10.32
C SER A 147 -43.89 -6.70 -9.56
N HIS A 148 -44.27 -6.18 -8.39
CA HIS A 148 -43.45 -5.26 -7.61
C HIS A 148 -43.77 -5.33 -6.11
N ASN A 149 -42.84 -4.87 -5.29
CA ASN A 149 -43.03 -4.68 -3.86
C ASN A 149 -42.09 -3.57 -3.37
N THR A 150 -42.63 -2.37 -3.20
CA THR A 150 -41.86 -1.18 -2.83
C THR A 150 -41.05 -1.34 -1.54
N LEU A 151 -41.56 -2.09 -0.55
CA LEU A 151 -40.82 -2.30 0.70
C LEU A 151 -39.53 -3.10 0.45
N ILE A 152 -39.63 -4.19 -0.31
CA ILE A 152 -38.45 -5.04 -0.62
C ILE A 152 -37.48 -4.27 -1.52
N GLU A 153 -38.01 -3.49 -2.47
CA GLU A 153 -37.23 -2.59 -3.32
C GLU A 153 -36.39 -1.61 -2.51
N VAL A 154 -37.00 -0.94 -1.53
CA VAL A 154 -36.28 -0.02 -0.64
C VAL A 154 -35.20 -0.77 0.16
N VAL A 155 -35.50 -1.97 0.67
CA VAL A 155 -34.54 -2.77 1.45
C VAL A 155 -33.33 -3.18 0.61
N TRP A 156 -33.52 -3.76 -0.59
CA TRP A 156 -32.40 -4.18 -1.43
C TRP A 156 -31.64 -3.02 -2.06
N THR A 157 -32.17 -1.79 -2.02
CA THR A 157 -31.45 -0.60 -2.47
C THR A 157 -30.63 -0.02 -1.32
N LEU A 158 -31.22 0.13 -0.13
CA LEU A 158 -30.54 0.72 1.02
C LEU A 158 -29.47 -0.20 1.61
N VAL A 159 -29.69 -1.51 1.67
CA VAL A 159 -28.71 -2.44 2.25
C VAL A 159 -27.39 -2.43 1.48
N PRO A 160 -27.35 -2.57 0.13
CA PRO A 160 -26.10 -2.43 -0.63
C PRO A 160 -25.45 -1.06 -0.48
N VAL A 161 -26.22 0.03 -0.43
CA VAL A 161 -25.66 1.37 -0.20
C VAL A 161 -24.91 1.43 1.14
N LEU A 162 -25.51 0.89 2.22
CA LEU A 162 -24.85 0.83 3.53
C LEU A 162 -23.60 -0.06 3.51
N ILE A 163 -23.65 -1.20 2.82
CA ILE A 163 -22.48 -2.08 2.65
C ILE A 163 -21.34 -1.33 1.95
N LEU A 164 -21.64 -0.60 0.87
CA LEU A 164 -20.63 0.19 0.16
C LEU A 164 -20.04 1.29 1.02
N VAL A 165 -20.83 1.96 1.88
CA VAL A 165 -20.32 2.96 2.82
C VAL A 165 -19.32 2.33 3.81
N VAL A 166 -19.61 1.14 4.33
CA VAL A 166 -18.71 0.42 5.25
C VAL A 166 -17.37 0.08 4.57
N ILE A 167 -17.39 -0.30 3.28
CA ILE A 167 -16.17 -0.58 2.51
C ILE A 167 -15.42 0.72 2.17
N ALA A 168 -16.14 1.79 1.82
CA ALA A 168 -15.56 3.04 1.31
C ALA A 168 -14.71 3.77 2.35
N VAL A 169 -15.14 3.84 3.62
CA VAL A 169 -14.44 4.59 4.67
C VAL A 169 -12.98 4.15 4.88
N PRO A 170 -12.67 2.86 5.16
CA PRO A 170 -11.28 2.42 5.29
C PRO A 170 -10.52 2.48 3.96
N SER A 171 -11.20 2.27 2.83
CA SER A 171 -10.61 2.35 1.48
C SER A 171 -10.08 3.75 1.17
N ILE A 172 -10.86 4.79 1.44
CA ILE A 172 -10.44 6.19 1.22
C ILE A 172 -9.24 6.55 2.12
N ARG A 173 -9.19 6.04 3.36
CA ARG A 173 -8.04 6.26 4.25
C ARG A 173 -6.77 5.61 3.71
N LEU A 174 -6.86 4.35 3.26
CA LEU A 174 -5.73 3.66 2.63
C LEU A 174 -5.27 4.39 1.36
N LEU A 175 -6.21 4.83 0.52
CA LEU A 175 -5.92 5.59 -0.68
C LEU A 175 -5.18 6.89 -0.36
N ALA A 176 -5.64 7.64 0.65
CA ALA A 176 -4.99 8.89 1.06
C ALA A 176 -3.54 8.67 1.51
N GLN A 177 -3.26 7.61 2.28
CA GLN A 177 -1.89 7.27 2.69
C GLN A 177 -1.01 6.86 1.51
N GLN A 178 -1.57 6.15 0.52
CA GLN A 178 -0.84 5.74 -0.67
C GLN A 178 -0.38 6.91 -1.54
N TYR A 179 -1.11 8.01 -1.54
CA TYR A 179 -0.82 9.21 -2.33
C TYR A 179 -0.28 10.36 -1.48
N GLU A 180 0.09 10.09 -0.23
CA GLU A 180 0.78 11.07 0.59
C GLU A 180 2.13 11.43 -0.06
N PRO A 181 2.43 12.72 -0.25
CA PRO A 181 3.69 13.13 -0.87
C PRO A 181 4.89 12.62 -0.09
N ALA A 182 5.96 12.26 -0.80
CA ALA A 182 7.17 11.82 -0.14
C ALA A 182 7.73 12.94 0.77
N PRO A 183 8.11 12.62 2.02
CA PRO A 183 8.59 13.61 2.98
C PRO A 183 9.95 14.17 2.56
N LYS A 184 10.34 15.28 3.21
CA LYS A 184 11.69 15.83 3.08
C LYS A 184 12.71 14.81 3.61
N GLY A 185 13.75 14.51 2.82
CA GLY A 185 14.77 13.52 3.17
C GLY A 185 14.46 12.08 2.73
N ALA A 186 13.36 11.83 2.01
CA ALA A 186 13.14 10.55 1.35
C ALA A 186 14.23 10.29 0.29
N VAL A 187 14.72 9.05 0.21
CA VAL A 187 15.68 8.65 -0.84
C VAL A 187 14.96 8.59 -2.17
N THR A 188 15.45 9.30 -3.19
CA THR A 188 14.83 9.32 -4.52
C THR A 188 15.44 8.27 -5.43
N VAL A 189 14.57 7.45 -6.04
CA VAL A 189 14.94 6.54 -7.13
C VAL A 189 14.02 6.81 -8.32
N LYS A 190 14.63 7.14 -9.46
CA LYS A 190 13.92 7.26 -10.73
C LYS A 190 13.96 5.91 -11.45
N VAL A 191 12.80 5.31 -11.63
CA VAL A 191 12.58 4.06 -12.32
C VAL A 191 12.14 4.36 -13.76
N THR A 192 12.98 4.00 -14.73
CA THR A 192 12.66 4.14 -16.15
C THR A 192 12.34 2.78 -16.75
N GLY A 193 11.18 2.66 -17.40
CA GLY A 193 10.80 1.46 -18.15
C GLY A 193 11.24 1.55 -19.62
N TYR A 194 11.98 0.55 -20.08
CA TYR A 194 12.45 0.39 -21.46
C TYR A 194 11.90 -0.91 -22.05
N GLN A 195 11.78 -1.01 -23.38
CA GLN A 195 11.56 -2.29 -24.07
C GLN A 195 12.86 -3.11 -24.12
N TRP A 196 13.06 -4.19 -23.36
CA TRP A 196 12.24 -4.74 -22.27
C TRP A 196 13.14 -5.00 -21.05
N TYR A 197 13.44 -3.93 -20.31
CA TYR A 197 14.28 -3.91 -19.11
C TYR A 197 14.00 -2.65 -18.28
N TRP A 198 14.62 -2.53 -17.10
CA TRP A 198 14.44 -1.38 -16.21
C TRP A 198 15.75 -0.63 -16.00
N GLY A 199 15.69 0.69 -15.92
CA GLY A 199 16.79 1.54 -15.45
C GLY A 199 16.45 2.21 -14.13
N TYR A 200 17.41 2.25 -13.20
CA TYR A 200 17.25 2.86 -11.88
C TYR A 200 18.28 3.97 -11.71
N THR A 201 17.85 5.23 -11.80
CA THR A 201 18.70 6.39 -11.50
C THR A 201 18.58 6.75 -10.02
N TYR A 202 19.70 7.13 -9.39
CA TYR A 202 19.76 7.58 -7.99
C TYR A 202 20.22 9.04 -7.91
N PRO A 203 19.31 10.03 -8.12
CA PRO A 203 19.68 11.45 -8.21
C PRO A 203 20.37 11.99 -6.96
N ASP A 204 19.92 11.55 -5.78
CA ASP A 204 20.43 12.00 -4.49
C ASP A 204 21.81 11.39 -4.16
N ASN A 205 22.26 10.40 -4.94
CA ASN A 205 23.47 9.62 -4.69
C ASN A 205 24.52 9.72 -5.79
N GLY A 206 24.56 10.87 -6.50
CA GLY A 206 25.51 11.11 -7.58
C GLY A 206 24.94 10.87 -8.98
N GLY A 207 23.65 10.53 -9.09
CA GLY A 207 22.94 10.47 -10.37
C GLY A 207 23.33 9.31 -11.28
N PHE A 208 24.02 8.28 -10.75
CA PHE A 208 24.33 7.08 -11.51
C PHE A 208 23.06 6.30 -11.86
N GLU A 209 23.14 5.52 -12.92
CA GLU A 209 22.06 4.65 -13.39
C GLU A 209 22.48 3.19 -13.36
N VAL A 210 21.58 2.34 -12.88
CA VAL A 210 21.72 0.88 -12.86
C VAL A 210 20.77 0.28 -13.87
N ILE A 211 21.29 -0.48 -14.83
CA ILE A 211 20.49 -1.20 -15.83
C ILE A 211 20.22 -2.61 -15.34
N SER A 212 18.94 -3.00 -15.35
CA SER A 212 18.43 -4.26 -14.82
C SER A 212 17.78 -5.08 -15.92
N ASN A 213 18.49 -6.10 -16.40
CA ASN A 213 18.00 -7.08 -17.35
C ASN A 213 17.63 -8.39 -16.65
N MET A 214 16.66 -9.08 -17.24
CA MET A 214 16.30 -10.43 -16.82
C MET A 214 17.48 -11.40 -17.01
N LEU A 215 17.76 -12.22 -16.00
CA LEU A 215 18.69 -13.34 -16.15
C LEU A 215 18.07 -14.49 -16.94
N THR A 216 18.92 -15.28 -17.59
CA THR A 216 18.48 -16.60 -18.06
C THR A 216 18.12 -17.49 -16.87
N GLU A 217 17.24 -18.47 -17.09
CA GLU A 217 16.82 -19.38 -16.03
C GLU A 217 18.01 -20.15 -15.41
N GLU A 218 18.96 -20.58 -16.24
CA GLU A 218 20.18 -21.26 -15.80
C GLU A 218 21.02 -20.38 -14.85
N GLU A 219 21.23 -19.12 -15.21
CA GLU A 219 21.98 -18.16 -14.38
C GLU A 219 21.26 -17.84 -13.07
N ALA A 220 19.92 -17.69 -13.12
CA ALA A 220 19.11 -17.45 -11.94
C ALA A 220 19.22 -18.61 -10.95
N LEU A 221 19.03 -19.85 -11.41
CA LEU A 221 19.13 -21.05 -10.59
C LEU A 221 20.54 -21.23 -10.01
N LYS A 222 21.59 -20.94 -10.80
CA LYS A 222 22.98 -20.98 -10.33
C LYS A 222 23.25 -19.98 -9.20
N LYS A 223 22.56 -18.82 -9.20
CA LYS A 223 22.62 -17.82 -8.13
C LYS A 223 21.67 -18.10 -6.96
N GLY A 224 20.89 -19.19 -7.02
CA GLY A 224 19.87 -19.50 -6.01
C GLY A 224 18.67 -18.55 -6.04
N GLU A 225 18.43 -17.90 -7.17
CA GLU A 225 17.31 -16.97 -7.37
C GLU A 225 16.14 -17.65 -8.10
N PRO A 226 14.90 -17.15 -7.91
CA PRO A 226 13.75 -17.64 -8.68
C PRO A 226 13.94 -17.43 -10.19
N GLY A 227 13.75 -18.51 -10.94
CA GLY A 227 13.63 -18.45 -12.39
C GLY A 227 12.54 -17.46 -12.81
N HIS A 228 12.75 -16.81 -13.95
CA HIS A 228 11.84 -15.82 -14.52
C HIS A 228 11.66 -14.49 -13.75
N LEU A 229 12.16 -14.37 -12.52
CA LEU A 229 12.07 -13.16 -11.69
C LEU A 229 13.45 -12.51 -11.42
N ALA A 230 14.53 -13.29 -11.51
CA ALA A 230 15.87 -12.80 -11.25
C ALA A 230 16.38 -11.82 -12.32
N VAL A 231 17.21 -10.88 -11.89
CA VAL A 231 17.84 -9.85 -12.73
C VAL A 231 19.35 -9.80 -12.50
N ASP A 232 20.09 -9.24 -13.45
CA ASP A 232 21.54 -9.05 -13.35
C ASP A 232 21.91 -8.03 -12.26
N ASN A 233 21.19 -6.91 -12.19
CA ASN A 233 21.35 -5.84 -11.21
C ASN A 233 20.02 -5.47 -10.58
N ARG A 234 19.96 -5.50 -9.25
CA ARG A 234 18.73 -5.18 -8.49
C ARG A 234 18.62 -3.68 -8.24
N MET A 235 17.40 -3.20 -8.00
CA MET A 235 17.18 -1.87 -7.41
C MET A 235 17.51 -1.94 -5.92
N VAL A 236 18.60 -1.31 -5.47
CA VAL A 236 19.03 -1.37 -4.08
C VAL A 236 18.54 -0.14 -3.33
N VAL A 237 17.87 -0.35 -2.20
CA VAL A 237 17.26 0.71 -1.40
C VAL A 237 17.46 0.46 0.10
N PRO A 238 17.43 1.49 0.94
CA PRO A 238 17.47 1.33 2.39
C PRO A 238 16.12 0.87 2.96
N VAL A 239 16.16 0.14 4.08
CA VAL A 239 14.96 -0.23 4.87
C VAL A 239 14.65 0.81 5.95
N GLY A 240 13.41 0.81 6.41
CA GLY A 240 12.99 1.58 7.59
C GLY A 240 12.83 3.08 7.34
N GLU A 241 12.82 3.51 6.08
CA GLU A 241 12.65 4.91 5.72
C GLU A 241 11.89 5.11 4.41
N PRO A 242 11.34 6.32 4.17
CA PRO A 242 10.59 6.62 2.95
C PRO A 242 11.49 6.68 1.71
N ILE A 243 11.07 6.00 0.65
CA ILE A 243 11.72 6.01 -0.66
C ILE A 243 10.76 6.69 -1.65
N ARG A 244 11.19 7.78 -2.27
CA ARG A 244 10.46 8.46 -3.34
C ARG A 244 10.73 7.71 -4.64
N ILE A 245 9.76 6.92 -5.09
CA ILE A 245 9.83 6.23 -6.39
C ILE A 245 9.19 7.11 -7.45
N GLN A 246 9.97 7.47 -8.47
CA GLN A 246 9.52 8.21 -9.63
C GLN A 246 9.54 7.31 -10.86
N THR A 247 8.39 7.01 -11.47
CA THR A 247 8.31 6.15 -12.66
C THR A 247 8.12 6.96 -13.93
N ILE A 248 8.79 6.55 -15.02
CA ILE A 248 8.63 7.11 -16.36
C ILE A 248 8.91 6.04 -17.43
N GLY A 249 8.19 6.06 -18.56
CA GLY A 249 8.50 5.20 -19.71
C GLY A 249 9.42 5.92 -20.70
N SER A 250 10.41 5.24 -21.26
CA SER A 250 11.25 5.81 -22.34
C SER A 250 10.63 5.63 -23.72
N ASP A 251 9.76 4.64 -23.89
CA ASP A 251 9.21 4.20 -25.17
C ASP A 251 7.69 4.05 -25.12
N VAL A 252 7.20 2.99 -24.50
CA VAL A 252 5.78 2.67 -24.30
C VAL A 252 5.42 2.74 -22.83
N ILE A 253 4.15 2.50 -22.50
CA ILE A 253 3.72 2.40 -21.10
C ILE A 253 4.20 1.07 -20.53
N HIS A 254 4.77 1.14 -19.31
CA HIS A 254 5.07 -0.01 -18.46
C HIS A 254 4.44 0.22 -17.08
N ALA A 255 4.52 -0.76 -16.17
CA ALA A 255 4.17 -0.52 -14.77
C ALA A 255 5.13 -1.23 -13.84
N PHE A 256 5.73 -0.46 -12.92
CA PHE A 256 6.62 -0.96 -11.90
C PHE A 256 5.78 -1.49 -10.75
N ALA A 257 5.77 -2.81 -10.54
CA ALA A 257 4.92 -3.47 -9.56
C ALA A 257 5.69 -4.52 -8.75
N VAL A 258 5.62 -4.40 -7.42
CA VAL A 258 6.22 -5.34 -6.46
C VAL A 258 5.13 -5.79 -5.48
N PRO A 259 4.52 -6.97 -5.68
CA PRO A 259 3.31 -7.38 -4.95
C PRO A 259 3.47 -7.47 -3.43
N SER A 260 4.62 -7.95 -2.95
CA SER A 260 4.95 -8.06 -1.52
C SER A 260 5.17 -6.72 -0.81
N LEU A 261 5.25 -5.63 -1.58
CA LEU A 261 5.38 -4.26 -1.08
C LEU A 261 4.10 -3.43 -1.28
N TRP A 262 3.05 -4.04 -1.84
CA TRP A 262 1.79 -3.36 -2.22
C TRP A 262 2.01 -2.13 -3.10
N PHE A 263 3.04 -2.21 -3.95
CA PHE A 263 3.46 -1.14 -4.80
C PHE A 263 3.14 -1.46 -6.26
N LYS A 264 2.43 -0.56 -6.93
CA LYS A 264 2.26 -0.52 -8.37
C LYS A 264 2.17 0.94 -8.79
N LEU A 265 2.96 1.32 -9.80
CA LEU A 265 2.89 2.64 -10.40
C LEU A 265 3.27 2.58 -11.88
N ASP A 266 2.46 3.19 -12.73
CA ASP A 266 2.68 3.17 -14.18
C ASP A 266 3.85 4.08 -14.56
N ALA A 267 4.69 3.61 -15.47
CA ALA A 267 5.77 4.32 -16.11
C ALA A 267 5.28 4.79 -17.48
N VAL A 268 4.86 6.06 -17.56
CA VAL A 268 4.19 6.63 -18.74
C VAL A 268 5.16 7.55 -19.49
N PRO A 269 5.39 7.36 -20.80
CA PRO A 269 6.20 8.30 -21.58
C PRO A 269 5.68 9.73 -21.50
N GLY A 270 6.58 10.69 -21.26
CA GLY A 270 6.25 12.11 -21.16
C GLY A 270 5.63 12.54 -19.82
N ARG A 271 5.48 11.65 -18.84
CA ARG A 271 4.96 11.97 -17.50
C ARG A 271 5.73 11.23 -16.42
N ILE A 272 6.25 11.97 -15.45
CA ILE A 272 6.77 11.38 -14.21
C ILE A 272 5.58 11.17 -13.27
N ASN A 273 5.38 9.91 -12.87
CA ASN A 273 4.51 9.57 -11.75
C ASN A 273 5.36 9.36 -10.51
N GLU A 274 4.80 9.63 -9.33
CA GLU A 274 5.51 9.48 -8.07
C GLU A 274 4.64 8.83 -7.00
N LYS A 275 5.25 7.95 -6.19
CA LYS A 275 4.63 7.38 -4.99
C LYS A 275 5.71 7.02 -3.97
N VAL A 276 5.37 7.08 -2.69
CA VAL A 276 6.24 6.60 -1.60
C VAL A 276 6.23 5.08 -1.55
N LEU A 277 7.42 4.50 -1.50
CA LEU A 277 7.66 3.13 -1.09
C LEU A 277 8.28 3.12 0.31
N PHE A 278 7.84 2.21 1.18
CA PHE A 278 8.45 1.98 2.48
C PHE A 278 8.62 0.48 2.68
N ILE A 279 9.84 0.04 2.98
CA ILE A 279 10.16 -1.37 3.21
C ILE A 279 10.58 -1.54 4.67
N LYS A 280 9.87 -2.37 5.42
CA LYS A 280 10.07 -2.50 6.88
C LYS A 280 11.37 -3.22 7.25
N GLU A 281 11.77 -4.20 6.45
CA GLU A 281 12.84 -5.12 6.82
C GLU A 281 13.73 -5.52 5.64
N PRO A 282 15.00 -5.89 5.91
CA PRO A 282 15.93 -6.30 4.85
C PRO A 282 15.45 -7.53 4.10
N GLY A 283 15.70 -7.58 2.80
CA GLY A 283 15.28 -8.69 1.95
C GLY A 283 15.39 -8.40 0.47
N VAL A 284 15.12 -9.42 -0.33
CA VAL A 284 14.96 -9.31 -1.78
C VAL A 284 13.48 -9.48 -2.11
N TYR A 285 12.91 -8.53 -2.86
CA TYR A 285 11.50 -8.48 -3.20
C TYR A 285 11.34 -8.43 -4.72
N TYR A 286 10.58 -9.37 -5.26
CA TYR A 286 10.43 -9.57 -6.69
C TYR A 286 9.11 -9.00 -7.20
N GLY A 287 9.14 -8.55 -8.43
CA GLY A 287 8.03 -7.96 -9.16
C GLY A 287 8.13 -8.25 -10.65
N GLN A 288 7.09 -7.84 -11.38
CA GLN A 288 7.05 -7.96 -12.84
C GLN A 288 6.39 -6.72 -13.44
N CYS A 289 6.71 -6.43 -14.70
CA CYS A 289 5.99 -5.41 -15.46
C CYS A 289 4.49 -5.77 -15.48
N SER A 290 3.66 -4.80 -15.09
CA SER A 290 2.21 -5.01 -14.91
C SER A 290 1.36 -4.14 -15.84
N GLU A 291 1.93 -3.70 -16.97
CA GLU A 291 1.22 -3.02 -18.06
C GLU A 291 1.76 -3.53 -19.40
N LEU A 292 0.87 -3.90 -20.32
CA LEU A 292 1.25 -4.59 -21.56
C LEU A 292 2.15 -3.71 -22.43
N CYS A 293 3.43 -4.09 -22.55
CA CYS A 293 4.47 -3.28 -23.21
C CYS A 293 5.10 -3.94 -24.46
N GLY A 294 4.46 -4.97 -25.02
CA GLY A 294 4.85 -5.62 -26.27
C GLY A 294 5.37 -7.06 -26.12
N ALA A 295 6.16 -7.51 -27.10
CA ALA A 295 6.48 -8.93 -27.30
C ALA A 295 7.18 -9.59 -26.11
N ARG A 296 8.00 -8.85 -25.35
CA ARG A 296 8.68 -9.38 -24.16
C ARG A 296 8.13 -8.83 -22.84
N HIS A 297 6.84 -8.47 -22.81
CA HIS A 297 6.16 -7.97 -21.60
C HIS A 297 6.39 -8.85 -20.37
N GLY A 298 6.34 -10.18 -20.51
CA GLY A 298 6.60 -11.11 -19.41
C GLY A 298 8.08 -11.28 -19.01
N TYR A 299 9.03 -10.70 -19.74
CA TYR A 299 10.48 -10.97 -19.59
C TYR A 299 11.28 -9.74 -19.14
N MET A 300 10.66 -8.87 -18.36
CA MET A 300 11.31 -7.71 -17.75
C MET A 300 10.95 -7.59 -16.25
N PRO A 301 11.42 -8.56 -15.43
CA PRO A 301 11.10 -8.60 -14.02
C PRO A 301 11.80 -7.48 -13.25
N ILE A 302 11.39 -7.34 -12.01
CA ILE A 302 11.90 -6.36 -11.05
C ILE A 302 12.44 -7.16 -9.87
N ALA A 303 13.62 -6.81 -9.38
CA ALA A 303 14.10 -7.25 -8.07
C ALA A 303 14.57 -6.03 -7.29
N VAL A 304 14.04 -5.89 -6.08
CA VAL A 304 14.36 -4.83 -5.13
C VAL A 304 15.12 -5.46 -3.98
N GLU A 305 16.32 -4.96 -3.71
CA GLU A 305 17.14 -5.37 -2.57
C GLU A 305 17.09 -4.28 -1.50
N ALA A 306 16.44 -4.58 -0.39
CA ALA A 306 16.31 -3.66 0.74
C ALA A 306 17.37 -3.97 1.79
N LEU A 307 18.18 -2.97 2.14
CA LEU A 307 19.35 -3.12 3.00
C LEU A 307 19.29 -2.18 4.21
N PRO A 308 19.96 -2.52 5.32
CA PRO A 308 20.31 -1.53 6.35
C PRO A 308 21.06 -0.34 5.74
N ARG A 309 20.89 0.86 6.33
CA ARG A 309 21.42 2.12 5.79
C ARG A 309 22.92 2.07 5.50
N ASP A 310 23.72 1.54 6.41
CA ASP A 310 25.17 1.40 6.27
C ASP A 310 25.56 0.52 5.05
N LYS A 311 24.80 -0.53 4.80
CA LYS A 311 24.99 -1.43 3.64
C LYS A 311 24.54 -0.80 2.34
N PHE A 312 23.44 -0.05 2.35
CA PHE A 312 23.03 0.75 1.20
C PHE A 312 24.09 1.79 0.83
N GLU A 313 24.64 2.51 1.81
CA GLU A 313 25.72 3.48 1.58
C GLU A 313 27.01 2.82 1.07
N ALA A 314 27.35 1.64 1.59
CA ALA A 314 28.47 0.85 1.09
C ALA A 314 28.26 0.45 -0.38
N TRP A 315 27.05 0.02 -0.73
CA TRP A 315 26.67 -0.27 -2.12
C TRP A 315 26.76 0.96 -3.03
N VAL A 316 26.26 2.13 -2.59
CA VAL A 316 26.35 3.37 -3.36
C VAL A 316 27.82 3.70 -3.69
N LYS A 317 28.73 3.52 -2.74
CA LYS A 317 30.16 3.77 -2.94
C LYS A 317 30.84 2.82 -3.94
N THR A 318 30.24 1.68 -4.26
CA THR A 318 30.74 0.80 -5.32
C THR A 318 30.31 1.25 -6.72
N GLN A 319 29.35 2.17 -6.81
CA GLN A 319 28.84 2.66 -8.09
C GLN A 319 29.73 3.78 -8.65
N PRO A 320 29.94 3.82 -9.98
CA PRO A 320 30.69 4.91 -10.62
C PRO A 320 30.05 6.27 -10.32
N GLY A 321 30.80 7.16 -9.68
CA GLY A 321 30.29 8.49 -9.29
C GLY A 321 29.32 8.49 -8.11
N GLY A 322 29.14 7.35 -7.44
CA GLY A 322 28.25 7.22 -6.28
C GLY A 322 28.70 8.09 -5.10
N THR A 323 27.78 8.89 -4.59
CA THR A 323 27.98 9.75 -3.42
C THR A 323 26.95 9.43 -2.33
N VAL A 324 27.40 9.52 -1.09
CA VAL A 324 26.51 9.38 0.07
C VAL A 324 26.22 10.80 0.56
N GLY A 325 24.96 11.23 0.47
CA GLY A 325 24.49 12.49 1.03
C GLY A 325 24.47 12.47 2.57
N PRO A 326 24.24 13.62 3.23
CA PRO A 326 24.04 13.65 4.66
C PRO A 326 22.83 12.79 5.04
N ALA A 327 23.01 11.88 6.00
CA ALA A 327 21.98 10.93 6.42
C ALA A 327 20.65 11.65 6.74
N ALA A 328 19.56 11.21 6.12
CA ALA A 328 18.23 11.61 6.58
C ALA A 328 18.03 11.02 7.98
N PRO A 329 17.46 11.78 8.94
CA PRO A 329 17.20 11.25 10.26
C PRO A 329 16.28 10.04 10.14
N ALA A 330 16.73 8.89 10.64
CA ALA A 330 15.92 7.68 10.73
C ALA A 330 14.65 8.01 11.51
N VAL A 331 13.50 7.97 10.84
CA VAL A 331 12.22 8.09 11.54
C VAL A 331 11.94 6.74 12.17
N VAL A 332 12.43 6.56 13.39
CA VAL A 332 12.03 5.44 14.24
C VAL A 332 10.58 5.70 14.63
N THR A 333 9.63 5.13 13.90
CA THR A 333 8.23 5.08 14.35
C THR A 333 8.17 4.08 15.49
N PRO A 334 7.89 4.47 16.74
CA PRO A 334 7.62 3.50 17.78
C PRO A 334 6.32 2.79 17.41
N ALA A 335 6.32 1.47 17.39
CA ALA A 335 5.09 0.69 17.36
C ALA A 335 4.17 1.17 18.49
N ALA A 336 3.02 1.73 18.14
CA ALA A 336 2.01 2.11 19.12
C ALA A 336 1.46 0.83 19.77
N ALA A 337 1.94 0.52 20.97
CA ALA A 337 1.26 -0.41 21.85
C ALA A 337 -0.10 0.19 22.25
N PRO A 338 -1.20 -0.58 22.26
CA PRO A 338 -2.49 -0.08 22.70
C PRO A 338 -2.42 0.24 24.20
N ALA A 339 -2.75 1.48 24.55
CA ALA A 339 -2.84 1.91 25.94
C ALA A 339 -3.88 1.05 26.68
N ALA A 340 -3.41 0.26 27.65
CA ALA A 340 -4.26 -0.37 28.64
C ALA A 340 -4.82 0.72 29.56
N ALA A 341 -6.15 0.87 29.57
CA ALA A 341 -6.81 1.70 30.55
C ALA A 341 -6.67 1.07 31.94
N ALA A 342 -6.02 1.78 32.86
CA ALA A 342 -6.00 1.45 34.28
C ALA A 342 -7.40 1.66 34.89
N PRO A 343 -7.79 0.88 35.91
CA PRO A 343 -9.08 1.04 36.57
C PRO A 343 -9.07 2.27 37.49
N GLU A 344 -10.11 3.08 37.37
CA GLU A 344 -10.35 4.22 38.26
C GLU A 344 -10.66 3.71 39.67
N ALA A 345 -9.81 4.10 40.62
CA ALA A 345 -9.93 3.75 42.03
C ALA A 345 -11.10 4.51 42.69
N ALA A 346 -11.85 3.79 43.51
CA ALA A 346 -12.95 4.27 44.31
C ALA A 346 -12.56 5.44 45.23
N ALA A 347 -13.38 6.48 45.24
CA ALA A 347 -13.47 7.41 46.37
C ALA A 347 -14.73 7.06 47.18
N SER A 348 -14.51 6.45 48.35
CA SER A 348 -15.48 6.40 49.43
C SER A 348 -15.35 7.65 50.29
N GLU A 349 -16.47 8.31 50.59
CA GLU A 349 -16.67 8.99 51.88
C GLU A 349 -18.18 9.10 52.18
N ALA A 350 -18.62 8.14 52.99
CA ALA A 350 -19.44 8.21 54.21
C ALA A 350 -20.56 9.28 54.43
N PRO A 351 -21.54 8.98 55.32
CA PRO A 351 -22.93 9.43 55.22
C PRO A 351 -23.32 10.54 56.23
N ALA A 352 -24.48 11.18 56.02
CA ALA A 352 -25.48 11.48 57.07
C ALA A 352 -26.65 12.35 56.54
N ALA A 353 -27.87 11.83 56.75
CA ALA A 353 -29.15 12.49 57.09
C ALA A 353 -30.33 11.91 56.31
#